data_AF-A0A2V8SDL0-F1
#
_entry.id   AF-A0A2V8SDL0-F1
#
_cell.length_a   1.000
_cell.length_b   1.000
_cell.length_c   1.000
_cell.angle_alpha   90.00
_cell.angle_beta   90.00
_cell.angle_gamma   90.00
#
_symmetry.space_group_name_H-M   'P 1'
#
loop_
_entity.id
_entity.type
_entity.pdbx_description
1 polymer ?
#
loop_
_entity_poly.entity_id
_entity_poly.type
_entity_poly.pdbx_seq_one_letter_code
_entity_poly.pdbx_strand_id
1 'polypeptide(L)'
;MIRDLSETLQAILDDAGLEKSFPELAAAQVAFDRPSEQFSPSLTTVNLFLFDIRENTELRAKEPVVERRNGEALIRRPPMRVDCSYLVTAWAAGSTGPKLVLEEHELLGQAMQVLARYPTIPEKFLQGSLKDQGLPLPLTVGGTNKGEMKDPADFWSALGSKLRPSLIVTVTLELQTSEPETAPLVSTQALRMGLRDAESKSGLDKNSAEEIFRVGGRVTDRGGQPLAGATVVVASAGLSAVTDEEGRYALGGVPGGALGLEVRAGAQSGSFEIVVPAPAGKTYDLQLP
;
A
#
# COMPACT_ATOMS: atom_id res chain seq x y z
N MET A 1 -12.11 1.25 10.90
CA MET A 1 -11.85 1.72 9.51
C MET A 1 -13.07 2.31 8.80
N ILE A 2 -14.04 1.56 8.26
CA ILE A 2 -15.17 2.18 7.52
C ILE A 2 -16.04 3.06 8.44
N ARG A 3 -16.32 2.59 9.66
CA ARG A 3 -16.97 3.40 10.69
C ARG A 3 -16.18 4.69 10.97
N ASP A 4 -14.88 4.55 11.15
CA ASP A 4 -13.96 5.65 11.45
C ASP A 4 -13.91 6.67 10.31
N LEU A 5 -14.14 6.24 9.05
CA LEU A 5 -14.31 7.13 7.92
C LEU A 5 -15.58 7.98 8.06
N SER A 6 -16.71 7.37 8.42
CA SER A 6 -17.94 8.13 8.71
C SER A 6 -17.71 9.15 9.83
N GLU A 7 -17.09 8.73 10.94
CA GLU A 7 -16.75 9.62 12.06
C GLU A 7 -15.76 10.73 11.65
N THR A 8 -14.85 10.45 10.72
CA THR A 8 -13.90 11.43 10.16
C THR A 8 -14.61 12.47 9.29
N LEU A 9 -15.54 12.05 8.42
CA LEU A 9 -16.33 12.96 7.61
C LEU A 9 -17.23 13.85 8.50
N GLN A 10 -17.81 13.27 9.55
CA GLN A 10 -18.53 14.06 10.55
C GLN A 10 -17.60 15.08 11.24
N ALA A 11 -16.40 14.69 11.66
CA ALA A 11 -15.44 15.60 12.28
C ALA A 11 -15.03 16.78 11.38
N ILE A 12 -15.07 16.61 10.05
CA ILE A 12 -14.84 17.70 9.09
C ILE A 12 -16.03 18.68 9.09
N LEU A 13 -17.25 18.17 9.14
CA LEU A 13 -18.49 18.97 9.12
C LEU A 13 -18.80 19.62 10.47
N ASP A 14 -18.30 19.05 11.57
CA ASP A 14 -18.43 19.56 12.94
C ASP A 14 -17.25 20.51 13.33
N ASP A 15 -16.40 20.91 12.38
CA ASP A 15 -15.26 21.80 12.68
C ASP A 15 -15.74 23.18 13.15
N ALA A 16 -15.34 23.58 14.36
CA ALA A 16 -15.68 24.89 14.94
C ALA A 16 -15.23 26.08 14.06
N GLY A 17 -14.26 25.86 13.16
CA GLY A 17 -13.85 26.85 12.16
C GLY A 17 -14.95 27.23 11.15
N LEU A 18 -16.02 26.43 11.03
CA LEU A 18 -17.09 26.63 10.07
C LEU A 18 -18.12 27.68 10.50
N GLU A 19 -18.31 27.92 11.80
CA GLU A 19 -19.38 28.81 12.33
C GLU A 19 -19.39 30.21 11.70
N LYS A 20 -18.22 30.74 11.31
CA LYS A 20 -18.11 32.09 10.72
C LYS A 20 -18.39 32.13 9.22
N SER A 21 -18.04 31.06 8.51
CA SER A 21 -18.11 31.02 7.04
C SER A 21 -19.34 30.27 6.52
N PHE A 22 -19.83 29.31 7.30
CA PHE A 22 -20.89 28.37 6.94
C PHE A 22 -21.79 28.11 8.16
N PRO A 23 -22.54 29.13 8.65
CA PRO A 23 -23.28 29.03 9.90
C PRO A 23 -24.44 28.02 9.85
N GLU A 24 -25.11 27.89 8.70
CA GLU A 24 -26.20 26.94 8.50
C GLU A 24 -25.70 25.50 8.56
N LEU A 25 -24.54 25.22 7.95
CA LEU A 25 -23.88 23.92 8.03
C LEU A 25 -23.38 23.61 9.44
N ALA A 26 -22.75 24.60 10.11
CA ALA A 26 -22.22 24.42 11.46
C ALA A 26 -23.33 24.16 12.51
N ALA A 27 -24.55 24.65 12.27
CA ALA A 27 -25.71 24.37 13.11
C ALA A 27 -26.46 23.09 12.73
N ALA A 28 -26.13 22.46 11.60
CA ALA A 28 -26.80 21.25 11.12
C ALA A 28 -26.28 20.01 11.85
N GLN A 29 -27.14 19.01 12.02
CA GLN A 29 -26.73 17.69 12.49
C GLN A 29 -26.18 16.84 11.36
N VAL A 30 -25.27 15.94 11.68
CA VAL A 30 -24.78 14.92 10.74
C VAL A 30 -25.50 13.60 11.00
N ALA A 31 -26.08 13.02 9.96
CA ALA A 31 -26.71 11.70 10.00
C ALA A 31 -26.09 10.75 8.95
N PHE A 32 -26.29 9.45 9.12
CA PHE A 32 -25.76 8.40 8.22
C PHE A 32 -26.85 7.42 7.75
N ASP A 33 -28.11 7.80 7.91
CA ASP A 33 -29.26 6.95 7.62
C ASP A 33 -29.54 6.87 6.12
N ARG A 34 -30.32 5.87 5.72
CA ARG A 34 -30.81 5.79 4.34
C ARG A 34 -31.77 6.95 4.07
N PRO A 35 -31.57 7.77 3.01
CA PRO A 35 -32.44 8.90 2.70
C PRO A 35 -33.72 8.42 2.01
N SER A 36 -34.62 7.78 2.77
CA SER A 36 -35.92 7.34 2.27
C SER A 36 -37.01 8.40 2.51
N GLU A 37 -38.22 8.20 1.96
CA GLU A 37 -39.35 9.08 2.28
C GLU A 37 -39.74 9.08 3.77
N GLN A 38 -39.41 8.02 4.50
CA GLN A 38 -39.65 7.94 5.94
C GLN A 38 -38.59 8.67 6.75
N PHE A 39 -37.45 9.01 6.15
CA PHE A 39 -36.41 9.80 6.81
C PHE A 39 -36.87 11.26 6.87
N SER A 40 -37.28 11.71 8.06
CA SER A 40 -37.74 13.06 8.30
C SER A 40 -37.12 13.58 9.60
N PRO A 41 -35.90 14.13 9.54
CA PRO A 41 -35.23 14.65 10.73
C PRO A 41 -35.98 15.88 11.26
N SER A 42 -36.04 16.01 12.59
CA SER A 42 -36.68 17.13 13.26
C SER A 42 -35.84 18.42 13.26
N LEU A 43 -34.54 18.28 13.01
CA LEU A 43 -33.56 19.36 12.97
C LEU A 43 -32.89 19.40 11.59
N THR A 44 -32.37 20.57 11.22
CA THR A 44 -31.61 20.73 9.98
C THR A 44 -30.46 19.73 9.98
N THR A 45 -30.36 18.89 8.95
CA THR A 45 -29.48 17.72 8.93
C THR A 45 -28.81 17.58 7.57
N VAL A 46 -27.51 17.32 7.59
CA VAL A 46 -26.74 16.80 6.44
C VAL A 46 -26.60 15.30 6.63
N ASN A 47 -27.19 14.54 5.71
CA ASN A 47 -27.16 13.08 5.76
C ASN A 47 -26.15 12.52 4.76
N LEU A 48 -25.19 11.72 5.25
CA LEU A 48 -24.14 11.07 4.48
C LEU A 48 -24.41 9.57 4.41
N PHE A 49 -25.03 9.11 3.32
CA PHE A 49 -25.37 7.70 3.16
C PHE A 49 -24.33 6.95 2.32
N LEU A 50 -23.59 6.01 2.93
CA LEU A 50 -22.64 5.16 2.22
C LEU A 50 -23.38 4.15 1.33
N PHE A 51 -23.30 4.33 0.01
CA PHE A 51 -24.09 3.52 -0.94
C PHE A 51 -23.26 2.55 -1.79
N ASP A 52 -21.96 2.79 -1.94
CA ASP A 52 -21.07 1.94 -2.74
C ASP A 52 -19.67 1.85 -2.11
N ILE A 53 -19.08 0.65 -2.14
CA ILE A 53 -17.73 0.37 -1.65
C ILE A 53 -17.06 -0.53 -2.67
N ARG A 54 -15.95 -0.08 -3.28
CA ARG A 54 -15.28 -0.81 -4.37
C ARG A 54 -13.77 -0.71 -4.30
N GLU A 55 -13.08 -1.71 -4.84
CA GLU A 55 -11.63 -1.64 -5.03
C GLU A 55 -11.29 -0.58 -6.09
N ASN A 56 -10.41 0.33 -5.73
CA ASN A 56 -9.81 1.28 -6.65
C ASN A 56 -8.61 0.62 -7.35
N THR A 57 -8.87 0.07 -8.54
CA THR A 57 -7.84 -0.61 -9.34
C THR A 57 -6.87 0.34 -10.04
N GLU A 58 -7.21 1.64 -10.17
CA GLU A 58 -6.34 2.66 -10.76
C GLU A 58 -5.19 3.03 -9.82
N LEU A 59 -5.47 3.10 -8.51
CA LEU A 59 -4.48 3.41 -7.47
C LEU A 59 -3.82 2.16 -6.85
N ARG A 60 -4.10 0.97 -7.41
CA ARG A 60 -3.54 -0.29 -6.92
C ARG A 60 -2.07 -0.44 -7.30
N ALA A 61 -1.21 -0.58 -6.29
CA ALA A 61 0.12 -1.12 -6.49
C ALA A 61 0.06 -2.65 -6.65
N LYS A 62 0.85 -3.20 -7.56
CA LYS A 62 0.89 -4.65 -7.85
C LYS A 62 2.12 -5.35 -7.29
N GLU A 63 3.16 -4.59 -7.00
CA GLU A 63 4.44 -5.13 -6.57
C GLU A 63 4.51 -5.14 -5.04
N PRO A 64 4.83 -6.30 -4.42
CA PRO A 64 5.21 -6.36 -3.02
C PRO A 64 6.41 -5.45 -2.76
N VAL A 65 6.35 -4.67 -1.68
CA VAL A 65 7.48 -3.91 -1.17
C VAL A 65 8.35 -4.87 -0.36
N VAL A 66 9.60 -5.07 -0.80
CA VAL A 66 10.55 -5.94 -0.12
C VAL A 66 11.55 -5.07 0.65
N GLU A 67 11.39 -5.01 1.96
CA GLU A 67 12.37 -4.41 2.86
C GLU A 67 13.37 -5.47 3.32
N ARG A 68 14.65 -5.29 2.98
CA ARG A 68 15.71 -6.22 3.40
C ARG A 68 16.37 -5.71 4.67
N ARG A 69 16.37 -6.51 5.75
CA ARG A 69 17.06 -6.19 7.01
C ARG A 69 17.71 -7.46 7.58
N ASN A 70 18.99 -7.36 7.96
CA ASN A 70 19.71 -8.39 8.74
C ASN A 70 19.61 -9.84 8.20
N GLY A 71 19.70 -10.06 6.89
CA GLY A 71 19.61 -11.41 6.30
C GLY A 71 18.18 -11.90 6.02
N GLU A 72 17.18 -11.13 6.43
CA GLU A 72 15.76 -11.41 6.21
C GLU A 72 15.14 -10.37 5.25
N ALA A 73 14.18 -10.83 4.47
CA ALA A 73 13.33 -10.00 3.65
C ALA A 73 11.96 -9.89 4.33
N LEU A 74 11.59 -8.69 4.74
CA LEU A 74 10.23 -8.34 5.13
C LEU A 74 9.46 -7.98 3.85
N ILE A 75 8.56 -8.87 3.45
CA ILE A 75 7.74 -8.73 2.25
C ILE A 75 6.39 -8.16 2.67
N ARG A 76 6.14 -6.91 2.31
CA ARG A 76 4.84 -6.24 2.51
C ARG A 76 4.08 -6.22 1.19
N ARG A 77 2.91 -6.84 1.16
CA ARG A 77 2.01 -6.65 0.02
C ARG A 77 1.44 -5.24 0.07
N PRO A 78 1.30 -4.56 -1.08
CA PRO A 78 0.71 -3.23 -1.09
C PRO A 78 -0.73 -3.29 -0.56
N PRO A 79 -1.16 -2.29 0.21
CA PRO A 79 -2.53 -2.23 0.69
C PRO A 79 -3.51 -2.13 -0.48
N MET A 80 -4.69 -2.73 -0.31
CA MET A 80 -5.78 -2.51 -1.25
C MET A 80 -6.26 -1.07 -1.13
N ARG A 81 -6.51 -0.41 -2.26
CA ARG A 81 -7.17 0.90 -2.29
C ARG A 81 -8.67 0.66 -2.43
N VAL A 82 -9.46 1.25 -1.56
CA VAL A 82 -10.92 1.06 -1.52
C VAL A 82 -11.59 2.41 -1.58
N ASP A 83 -12.41 2.62 -2.61
CA ASP A 83 -13.27 3.80 -2.72
C ASP A 83 -14.56 3.55 -1.94
N CYS A 84 -14.87 4.48 -1.02
CA CYS A 84 -16.13 4.53 -0.28
C CYS A 84 -16.91 5.76 -0.75
N SER A 85 -18.06 5.52 -1.40
CA SER A 85 -18.88 6.57 -2.01
C SER A 85 -20.13 6.85 -1.16
N TYR A 86 -20.22 8.08 -0.68
CA TYR A 86 -21.33 8.61 0.11
C TYR A 86 -22.24 9.47 -0.77
N LEU A 87 -23.54 9.31 -0.57
CA LEU A 87 -24.57 10.20 -1.09
C LEU A 87 -24.92 11.21 0.00
N VAL A 88 -24.56 12.47 -0.23
CA VAL A 88 -24.81 13.58 0.68
C VAL A 88 -26.13 14.26 0.29
N THR A 89 -27.05 14.35 1.24
CA THR A 89 -28.36 14.97 1.07
C THR A 89 -28.61 15.99 2.19
N ALA A 90 -29.29 17.08 1.86
CA ALA A 90 -29.61 18.15 2.79
C ALA A 90 -31.10 18.10 3.18
N TRP A 91 -31.37 18.27 4.47
CA TRP A 91 -32.71 18.25 5.04
C TRP A 91 -32.86 19.47 5.95
N ALA A 92 -33.57 20.50 5.48
CA ALA A 92 -33.82 21.68 6.28
C ALA A 92 -35.04 21.46 7.21
N ALA A 93 -35.00 22.03 8.41
CA ALA A 93 -36.13 22.00 9.34
C ALA A 93 -36.70 23.41 9.55
N GLY A 94 -38.02 23.49 9.82
CA GLY A 94 -38.67 24.73 10.25
C GLY A 94 -39.26 25.62 9.15
N SER A 95 -38.92 25.40 7.88
CA SER A 95 -39.53 26.08 6.73
C SER A 95 -40.49 25.17 5.96
N THR A 96 -41.36 25.77 5.15
CA THR A 96 -42.28 25.04 4.25
C THR A 96 -42.29 25.66 2.86
N GLY A 97 -42.70 24.88 1.86
CA GLY A 97 -42.84 25.35 0.48
C GLY A 97 -41.50 25.73 -0.17
N PRO A 98 -41.46 26.75 -1.05
CA PRO A 98 -40.26 27.10 -1.81
C PRO A 98 -39.05 27.52 -0.96
N LYS A 99 -39.28 28.08 0.23
CA LYS A 99 -38.21 28.51 1.15
C LYS A 99 -37.41 27.31 1.67
N LEU A 100 -38.10 26.20 1.97
CA LEU A 100 -37.46 24.95 2.41
C LEU A 100 -36.45 24.45 1.36
N VAL A 101 -36.84 24.48 0.09
CA VAL A 101 -36.00 24.02 -1.02
C VAL A 101 -34.74 24.88 -1.16
N LEU A 102 -34.86 26.20 -0.98
CA LEU A 102 -33.71 27.10 -1.02
C LEU A 102 -32.74 26.87 0.15
N GLU A 103 -33.26 26.62 1.35
CA GLU A 103 -32.46 26.28 2.53
C GLU A 103 -31.73 24.93 2.36
N GLU A 104 -32.40 23.91 1.78
CA GLU A 104 -31.75 22.64 1.43
C GLU A 104 -30.63 22.84 0.39
N HIS A 105 -30.85 23.65 -0.65
CA HIS A 105 -29.83 23.97 -1.63
C HIS A 105 -28.64 24.73 -1.04
N GLU A 106 -28.91 25.68 -0.14
CA GLU A 106 -27.88 26.43 0.56
C GLU A 106 -27.02 25.50 1.42
N LEU A 107 -27.66 24.66 2.24
CA LEU A 107 -26.97 23.69 3.08
C LEU A 107 -26.10 22.73 2.26
N LEU A 108 -26.62 22.22 1.14
CA LEU A 108 -25.88 21.36 0.23
C LEU A 108 -24.69 22.09 -0.41
N GLY A 109 -24.87 23.36 -0.79
CA GLY A 109 -23.82 24.22 -1.34
C GLY A 109 -22.70 24.51 -0.34
N GLN A 110 -23.03 24.68 0.94
CA GLN A 110 -22.04 24.83 2.00
C GLN A 110 -21.26 23.53 2.23
N ALA A 111 -21.95 22.39 2.32
CA ALA A 111 -21.32 21.09 2.47
C ALA A 111 -20.35 20.79 1.30
N MET A 112 -20.75 21.11 0.07
CA MET A 112 -19.90 20.99 -1.11
C MET A 112 -18.61 21.81 -0.96
N GLN A 113 -18.72 23.08 -0.58
CA GLN A 113 -17.58 23.98 -0.43
C GLN A 113 -16.59 23.51 0.64
N VAL A 114 -17.10 23.04 1.78
CA VAL A 114 -16.27 22.54 2.90
C VAL A 114 -15.52 21.28 2.49
N LEU A 115 -16.22 20.29 1.93
CA LEU A 115 -15.60 19.02 1.55
C LEU A 115 -14.63 19.21 0.37
N ALA A 116 -14.98 20.02 -0.63
CA ALA A 116 -14.12 20.28 -1.78
C ALA A 116 -12.85 21.07 -1.43
N ARG A 117 -12.78 21.69 -0.25
CA ARG A 117 -11.57 22.37 0.24
C ARG A 117 -10.41 21.41 0.50
N TYR A 118 -10.70 20.13 0.70
CA TYR A 118 -9.73 19.12 1.08
C TYR A 118 -9.58 18.06 -0.02
N PRO A 119 -8.63 18.20 -0.96
CA PRO A 119 -8.33 17.13 -1.94
C PRO A 119 -7.82 15.84 -1.27
N THR A 120 -7.32 15.96 -0.04
CA THR A 120 -6.91 14.87 0.83
C THR A 120 -7.34 15.19 2.25
N ILE A 121 -7.86 14.21 2.97
CA ILE A 121 -8.34 14.42 4.34
C ILE A 121 -7.17 14.81 5.25
N PRO A 122 -7.23 15.96 5.94
CA PRO A 122 -6.20 16.35 6.90
C PRO A 122 -6.11 15.43 8.10
N GLU A 123 -4.89 15.16 8.58
CA GLU A 123 -4.61 14.31 9.74
C GLU A 123 -5.38 14.73 11.01
N LYS A 124 -5.63 16.03 11.19
CA LYS A 124 -6.35 16.57 12.36
C LYS A 124 -7.77 16.04 12.51
N PHE A 125 -8.41 15.61 11.42
CA PHE A 125 -9.78 15.11 11.44
C PHE A 125 -9.88 13.59 11.50
N LEU A 126 -8.78 12.88 11.23
CA LEU A 126 -8.77 11.42 11.15
C LEU A 126 -9.14 10.80 12.50
N GLN A 127 -10.06 9.85 12.47
CA GLN A 127 -10.52 9.10 13.64
C GLN A 127 -10.05 7.65 13.60
N GLY A 128 -9.97 7.03 14.79
CA GLY A 128 -9.69 5.61 14.95
C GLY A 128 -8.47 5.12 14.16
N SER A 129 -8.65 4.02 13.42
CA SER A 129 -7.61 3.36 12.64
C SER A 129 -7.17 4.14 11.39
N LEU A 130 -7.79 5.27 11.08
CA LEU A 130 -7.38 6.11 9.94
C LEU A 130 -6.17 6.98 10.25
N LYS A 131 -5.87 7.20 11.55
CA LYS A 131 -4.67 7.93 11.97
C LYS A 131 -3.36 7.22 11.61
N ASP A 132 -3.43 5.89 11.46
CA ASP A 132 -2.27 5.04 11.18
C ASP A 132 -2.12 4.70 9.68
N GLN A 133 -2.85 5.39 8.79
CA GLN A 133 -2.73 5.23 7.34
C GLN A 133 -1.37 5.75 6.85
N GLY A 134 -0.75 5.03 5.91
CA GLY A 134 0.60 5.36 5.40
C GLY A 134 0.59 6.17 4.11
N LEU A 135 -0.53 6.20 3.41
CA LEU A 135 -0.78 6.90 2.17
C LEU A 135 -1.85 7.98 2.41
N PRO A 136 -1.85 9.04 1.58
CA PRO A 136 -2.93 10.02 1.63
C PRO A 136 -4.29 9.37 1.37
N LEU A 137 -5.31 9.98 1.97
CA LEU A 137 -6.73 9.65 1.78
C LEU A 137 -7.39 10.68 0.84
N PRO A 138 -7.33 10.49 -0.49
CA PRO A 138 -8.02 11.35 -1.45
C PRO A 138 -9.51 11.47 -1.12
N LEU A 139 -10.00 12.70 -1.20
CA LEU A 139 -11.42 13.02 -1.07
C LEU A 139 -11.85 13.74 -2.35
N THR A 140 -12.85 13.18 -3.02
CA THR A 140 -13.41 13.72 -4.25
C THR A 140 -14.87 14.10 -4.03
N VAL A 141 -15.27 15.30 -4.44
CA VAL A 141 -16.64 15.82 -4.30
C VAL A 141 -17.22 16.11 -5.67
N GLY A 142 -18.40 15.55 -5.97
CA GLY A 142 -19.05 15.70 -7.27
C GLY A 142 -18.27 15.06 -8.43
N GLY A 143 -17.29 14.21 -8.12
CA GLY A 143 -16.55 13.45 -9.12
C GLY A 143 -17.46 12.43 -9.78
N THR A 144 -17.10 12.05 -11.01
CA THR A 144 -17.65 10.89 -11.71
C THR A 144 -16.56 9.85 -11.86
N ASN A 145 -16.26 9.09 -10.81
CA ASN A 145 -15.35 7.97 -10.92
C ASN A 145 -15.93 6.91 -11.86
N LYS A 146 -15.08 6.25 -12.66
CA LYS A 146 -15.49 5.19 -13.59
C LYS A 146 -16.17 4.06 -12.82
N GLY A 147 -17.49 3.98 -12.90
CA GLY A 147 -18.30 2.94 -12.25
C GLY A 147 -19.35 3.47 -11.29
N GLU A 148 -19.41 4.79 -11.08
CA GLU A 148 -20.48 5.43 -10.32
C GLU A 148 -21.89 5.15 -10.89
N MET A 149 -22.87 5.47 -10.05
CA MET A 149 -24.30 5.45 -10.32
C MET A 149 -24.62 5.98 -11.72
N LYS A 150 -24.81 5.05 -12.67
CA LYS A 150 -25.00 5.39 -14.10
C LYS A 150 -26.26 6.19 -14.36
N ASP A 151 -27.27 6.03 -13.50
CA ASP A 151 -28.51 6.78 -13.55
C ASP A 151 -28.98 7.14 -12.12
N PRO A 152 -28.99 8.43 -11.76
CA PRO A 152 -29.54 8.88 -10.50
C PRO A 152 -31.03 8.54 -10.32
N ALA A 153 -31.83 8.56 -11.39
CA ALA A 153 -33.26 8.29 -11.30
C ALA A 153 -33.55 6.84 -10.92
N ASP A 154 -32.79 5.88 -11.46
CA ASP A 154 -32.90 4.47 -11.10
C ASP A 154 -32.52 4.24 -9.63
N PHE A 155 -31.47 4.90 -9.16
CA PHE A 155 -31.06 4.79 -7.76
C PHE A 155 -32.12 5.33 -6.79
N TRP A 156 -32.66 6.52 -7.06
CA TRP A 156 -33.74 7.09 -6.23
C TRP A 156 -35.03 6.26 -6.30
N SER A 157 -35.34 5.70 -7.48
CA SER A 157 -36.46 4.76 -7.64
C SER A 157 -36.25 3.48 -6.82
N ALA A 158 -35.04 2.93 -6.79
CA ALA A 158 -34.68 1.78 -5.95
C ALA A 158 -34.69 2.12 -4.45
N LEU A 159 -34.42 3.38 -4.10
CA LEU A 159 -34.60 3.88 -2.74
C LEU A 159 -36.07 4.00 -2.32
N GLY A 160 -37.00 3.93 -3.28
CA GLY A 160 -38.43 4.13 -3.06
C GLY A 160 -38.76 5.58 -2.73
N SER A 161 -37.97 6.52 -3.25
CA SER A 161 -38.07 7.95 -2.94
C SER A 161 -38.04 8.80 -4.20
N LYS A 162 -38.65 9.99 -4.12
CA LYS A 162 -38.56 10.98 -5.19
C LYS A 162 -37.12 11.46 -5.33
N LEU A 163 -36.72 11.74 -6.58
CA LEU A 163 -35.44 12.35 -6.91
C LEU A 163 -35.24 13.62 -6.06
N ARG A 164 -34.07 13.71 -5.40
CA ARG A 164 -33.66 14.88 -4.61
C ARG A 164 -32.27 15.34 -5.04
N PRO A 165 -31.95 16.63 -4.86
CA PRO A 165 -30.59 17.12 -4.98
C PRO A 165 -29.65 16.38 -4.03
N SER A 166 -28.52 15.91 -4.54
CA SER A 166 -27.52 15.16 -3.78
C SER A 166 -26.13 15.36 -4.34
N LEU A 167 -25.11 15.23 -3.49
CA LEU A 167 -23.71 15.21 -3.88
C LEU A 167 -23.12 13.82 -3.68
N ILE A 168 -22.27 13.37 -4.60
CA ILE A 168 -21.46 12.18 -4.40
C ILE A 168 -20.12 12.60 -3.81
N VAL A 169 -19.74 11.97 -2.71
CA VAL A 169 -18.47 12.20 -2.03
C VAL A 169 -17.76 10.87 -1.90
N THR A 170 -16.58 10.75 -2.52
CA THR A 170 -15.83 9.51 -2.56
C THR A 170 -14.51 9.69 -1.81
N VAL A 171 -14.23 8.78 -0.88
CA VAL A 171 -12.94 8.73 -0.17
C VAL A 171 -12.23 7.42 -0.48
N THR A 172 -10.96 7.52 -0.86
CA THR A 172 -10.13 6.34 -1.10
C THR A 172 -9.30 5.98 0.14
N LEU A 173 -9.68 4.88 0.79
CA LEU A 173 -8.98 4.30 1.95
C LEU A 173 -7.89 3.31 1.54
N GLU A 174 -6.93 3.07 2.43
CA GLU A 174 -6.10 1.87 2.41
C GLU A 174 -6.68 0.78 3.30
N LEU A 175 -6.71 -0.44 2.77
CA LEU A 175 -7.04 -1.65 3.50
C LEU A 175 -5.86 -2.63 3.42
N GLN A 176 -5.15 -2.81 4.54
CA GLN A 176 -4.16 -3.86 4.64
C GLN A 176 -4.86 -5.23 4.75
N THR A 177 -4.57 -6.12 3.81
CA THR A 177 -5.21 -7.45 3.73
C THR A 177 -4.30 -8.60 4.13
N SER A 178 -3.00 -8.34 4.32
CA SER A 178 -2.02 -9.33 4.75
C SER A 178 -1.05 -8.73 5.74
N GLU A 179 -0.69 -9.50 6.75
CA GLU A 179 0.44 -9.18 7.59
C GLU A 179 1.76 -9.27 6.80
N PRO A 180 2.78 -8.47 7.15
CA PRO A 180 4.10 -8.59 6.56
C PRO A 180 4.66 -10.01 6.74
N GLU A 181 5.14 -10.60 5.66
CA GLU A 181 5.77 -11.93 5.69
C GLU A 181 7.29 -11.77 5.83
N THR A 182 7.91 -12.56 6.70
CA THR A 182 9.37 -12.60 6.82
C THR A 182 9.89 -13.84 6.11
N ALA A 183 10.76 -13.66 5.12
CA ALA A 183 11.38 -14.74 4.37
C ALA A 183 12.91 -14.65 4.41
N PRO A 184 13.63 -15.78 4.45
CA PRO A 184 15.09 -15.76 4.37
C PRO A 184 15.56 -15.25 3.00
N LEU A 185 16.64 -14.48 2.96
CA LEU A 185 17.24 -14.08 1.70
C LEU A 185 17.86 -15.29 0.98
N VAL A 186 17.58 -15.42 -0.32
CA VAL A 186 18.23 -16.43 -1.16
C VAL A 186 19.65 -15.97 -1.48
N SER A 187 20.63 -16.64 -0.89
CA SER A 187 22.06 -16.36 -1.06
C SER A 187 22.76 -17.32 -2.04
N THR A 188 22.15 -18.49 -2.28
CA THR A 188 22.69 -19.55 -3.15
C THR A 188 21.64 -20.09 -4.11
N GLN A 189 21.99 -20.21 -5.39
CA GLN A 189 21.22 -20.99 -6.37
C GLN A 189 22.06 -22.20 -6.80
N ALA A 190 21.47 -23.41 -6.78
CA ALA A 190 22.12 -24.62 -7.25
C ALA A 190 21.59 -25.02 -8.63
N LEU A 191 22.49 -25.22 -9.59
CA LEU A 191 22.20 -25.86 -10.87
C LEU A 191 22.75 -27.28 -10.82
N ARG A 192 21.88 -28.26 -11.05
CA ARG A 192 22.23 -29.68 -11.17
C ARG A 192 22.21 -30.08 -12.64
N MET A 193 23.33 -30.61 -13.14
CA MET A 193 23.43 -31.16 -14.49
C MET A 193 23.93 -32.60 -14.41
N GLY A 194 23.46 -33.47 -15.30
CA GLY A 194 23.91 -34.87 -15.33
C GLY A 194 23.24 -35.66 -16.45
N LEU A 195 23.63 -36.93 -16.57
CA LEU A 195 22.96 -37.87 -17.44
C LEU A 195 21.57 -38.18 -16.88
N ARG A 196 20.61 -38.38 -17.79
CA ARG A 196 19.26 -38.78 -17.42
C ARG A 196 19.28 -40.25 -16.99
N ASP A 197 18.68 -40.54 -15.84
CA ASP A 197 18.45 -41.91 -15.42
C ASP A 197 17.41 -42.56 -16.37
N ALA A 198 17.79 -43.70 -16.95
CA ALA A 198 16.94 -44.42 -17.90
C ALA A 198 15.66 -44.99 -17.25
N GLU A 199 15.68 -45.23 -15.93
CA GLU A 199 14.54 -45.80 -15.19
C GLU A 199 13.64 -44.70 -14.56
N SER A 200 14.14 -43.47 -14.41
CA SER A 200 13.42 -42.36 -13.80
C SER A 200 13.00 -41.29 -14.82
N LYS A 201 11.69 -41.04 -14.94
CA LYS A 201 11.17 -40.02 -15.87
C LYS A 201 11.59 -38.57 -15.53
N SER A 202 12.07 -38.30 -14.32
CA SER A 202 12.43 -36.96 -13.83
C SER A 202 13.80 -36.88 -13.12
N GLY A 203 14.57 -37.96 -13.06
CA GLY A 203 15.82 -38.04 -12.28
C GLY A 203 17.09 -37.88 -13.12
N LEU A 204 18.07 -37.19 -12.55
CA LEU A 204 19.48 -37.31 -12.99
C LEU A 204 20.08 -38.56 -12.36
N ASP A 205 20.93 -39.26 -13.09
CA ASP A 205 21.80 -40.30 -12.53
C ASP A 205 22.73 -39.63 -11.51
N LYS A 206 22.63 -40.09 -10.25
CA LYS A 206 23.35 -39.54 -9.09
C LYS A 206 24.86 -39.57 -9.27
N ASN A 207 25.39 -40.50 -10.06
CA ASN A 207 26.83 -40.63 -10.28
C ASN A 207 27.36 -39.67 -11.36
N SER A 208 26.46 -39.07 -12.14
CA SER A 208 26.77 -38.09 -13.18
C SER A 208 26.35 -36.67 -12.82
N ALA A 209 25.71 -36.50 -11.65
CA ALA A 209 25.16 -35.23 -11.23
C ALA A 209 26.28 -34.31 -10.73
N GLU A 210 26.55 -33.25 -11.49
CA GLU A 210 27.40 -32.14 -11.08
C GLU A 210 26.53 -31.00 -10.53
N GLU A 211 26.89 -30.52 -9.33
CA GLU A 211 26.27 -29.37 -8.70
C GLU A 211 27.18 -28.15 -8.83
N ILE A 212 26.66 -27.12 -9.47
CA ILE A 212 27.34 -25.84 -9.62
C ILE A 212 26.45 -24.77 -9.00
N PHE A 213 27.06 -23.91 -8.18
CA PHE A 213 26.35 -22.89 -7.45
C PHE A 213 26.60 -21.50 -8.03
N ARG A 214 25.59 -20.65 -7.90
CA ARG A 214 25.74 -19.20 -7.99
C ARG A 214 25.65 -18.63 -6.57
N VAL A 215 26.68 -17.89 -6.18
CA VAL A 215 26.84 -17.29 -4.85
C VAL A 215 26.81 -15.78 -5.01
N GLY A 216 26.03 -15.10 -4.18
CA GLY A 216 25.94 -13.63 -4.17
C GLY A 216 26.00 -13.07 -2.76
N GLY A 217 26.64 -11.92 -2.61
CA GLY A 217 26.83 -11.23 -1.33
C GLY A 217 27.15 -9.76 -1.52
N ARG A 218 27.38 -9.06 -0.41
CA ARG A 218 27.75 -7.63 -0.39
C ARG A 218 29.10 -7.42 0.29
N VAL A 219 29.93 -6.55 -0.27
CA VAL A 219 31.18 -6.08 0.35
C VAL A 219 30.95 -4.70 0.97
N THR A 220 31.32 -4.57 2.25
CA THR A 220 31.21 -3.32 3.02
C THR A 220 32.51 -2.98 3.72
N ASP A 221 32.68 -1.71 4.08
CA ASP A 221 33.77 -1.27 4.96
C ASP A 221 33.43 -1.49 6.45
N ARG A 222 34.37 -1.14 7.34
CA ARG A 222 34.16 -1.20 8.80
C ARG A 222 33.00 -0.33 9.30
N GLY A 223 32.64 0.72 8.56
CA GLY A 223 31.50 1.60 8.84
C GLY A 223 30.17 1.09 8.30
N GLY A 224 30.16 -0.04 7.57
CA GLY A 224 28.97 -0.60 6.93
C GLY A 224 28.58 0.08 5.61
N GLN A 225 29.42 0.95 5.06
CA GLN A 225 29.20 1.54 3.75
C GLN A 225 29.54 0.55 2.64
N PRO A 226 28.77 0.51 1.54
CA PRO A 226 29.06 -0.36 0.41
C PRO A 226 30.35 0.03 -0.30
N LEU A 227 31.15 -0.98 -0.66
CA LEU A 227 32.38 -0.78 -1.43
C LEU A 227 32.16 -1.16 -2.90
N ALA A 228 32.07 -0.16 -3.77
CA ALA A 228 31.98 -0.34 -5.21
C ALA A 228 33.36 -0.60 -5.85
N GLY A 229 33.41 -1.43 -6.90
CA GLY A 229 34.65 -1.75 -7.62
C GLY A 229 35.61 -2.69 -6.87
N ALA A 230 35.19 -3.29 -5.76
CA ALA A 230 35.96 -4.32 -5.07
C ALA A 230 35.95 -5.63 -5.89
N THR A 231 37.12 -6.23 -6.06
CA THR A 231 37.28 -7.51 -6.75
C THR A 231 37.21 -8.65 -5.75
N VAL A 232 36.28 -9.57 -5.94
CA VAL A 232 36.11 -10.80 -5.15
C VAL A 232 36.61 -11.97 -5.99
N VAL A 233 37.54 -12.77 -5.46
CA VAL A 233 38.20 -13.87 -6.17
C VAL A 233 38.08 -15.16 -5.38
N VAL A 234 37.73 -16.25 -6.07
CA VAL A 234 37.80 -17.63 -5.55
C VAL A 234 39.01 -18.30 -6.20
N ALA A 235 40.16 -18.25 -5.54
CA ALA A 235 41.42 -18.70 -6.13
C ALA A 235 41.39 -20.18 -6.54
N SER A 236 40.73 -21.04 -5.74
CA SER A 236 40.62 -22.48 -6.01
C SER A 236 39.80 -22.83 -7.25
N ALA A 237 38.87 -21.95 -7.66
CA ALA A 237 37.99 -22.15 -8.81
C ALA A 237 38.33 -21.24 -10.00
N GLY A 238 39.29 -20.32 -9.85
CA GLY A 238 39.63 -19.34 -10.89
C GLY A 238 38.50 -18.36 -11.22
N LEU A 239 37.56 -18.15 -10.29
CA LEU A 239 36.40 -17.29 -10.48
C LEU A 239 36.64 -15.89 -9.89
N SER A 240 36.11 -14.86 -10.53
CA SER A 240 36.13 -13.50 -9.98
C SER A 240 34.88 -12.70 -10.34
N ALA A 241 34.57 -11.70 -9.51
CA ALA A 241 33.49 -10.75 -9.71
C ALA A 241 33.92 -9.37 -9.18
N VAL A 242 33.32 -8.31 -9.74
CA VAL A 242 33.53 -6.93 -9.28
C VAL A 242 32.23 -6.41 -8.69
N THR A 243 32.31 -5.69 -7.57
CA THR A 243 31.12 -5.16 -6.89
C THR A 243 30.51 -3.96 -7.63
N ASP A 244 29.18 -3.87 -7.61
CA ASP A 244 28.41 -2.73 -8.15
C ASP A 244 28.42 -1.50 -7.20
N GLU A 245 27.69 -0.43 -7.56
CA GLU A 245 27.58 0.80 -6.77
C GLU A 245 27.02 0.57 -5.35
N GLU A 246 26.19 -0.46 -5.17
CA GLU A 246 25.69 -0.88 -3.87
C GLU A 246 26.59 -1.91 -3.16
N GLY A 247 27.77 -2.20 -3.71
CA GLY A 247 28.76 -3.12 -3.15
C GLY A 247 28.43 -4.60 -3.34
N ARG A 248 27.50 -4.96 -4.24
CA ARG A 248 27.04 -6.34 -4.43
C ARG A 248 27.88 -7.06 -5.48
N TYR A 249 28.18 -8.33 -5.25
CA TYR A 249 28.86 -9.20 -6.20
C TYR A 249 28.09 -10.50 -6.43
N ALA A 250 28.33 -11.14 -7.57
CA ALA A 250 27.80 -12.47 -7.88
C ALA A 250 28.85 -13.31 -8.61
N LEU A 251 29.15 -14.48 -8.05
CA LEU A 251 30.03 -15.50 -8.63
C LEU A 251 29.17 -16.66 -9.12
N GLY A 252 29.21 -16.95 -10.42
CA GLY A 252 28.62 -18.16 -10.99
C GLY A 252 29.69 -19.23 -11.20
N GLY A 253 29.30 -20.51 -11.24
CA GLY A 253 30.26 -21.58 -11.48
C GLY A 253 30.90 -22.14 -10.21
N VAL A 254 30.45 -21.75 -9.02
CA VAL A 254 31.13 -22.04 -7.76
C VAL A 254 30.90 -23.50 -7.37
N PRO A 255 31.94 -24.30 -7.07
CA PRO A 255 31.78 -25.67 -6.58
C PRO A 255 31.23 -25.68 -5.15
N GLY A 256 30.62 -26.79 -4.76
CA GLY A 256 30.21 -27.01 -3.36
C GLY A 256 31.41 -27.26 -2.44
N GLY A 257 31.30 -26.87 -1.17
CA GLY A 257 32.32 -27.09 -0.13
C GLY A 257 32.83 -25.82 0.53
N ALA A 258 33.90 -25.97 1.34
CA ALA A 258 34.60 -24.85 1.97
C ALA A 258 35.56 -24.20 0.96
N LEU A 259 35.46 -22.88 0.81
CA LEU A 259 36.21 -22.10 -0.18
C LEU A 259 36.76 -20.82 0.46
N GLY A 260 37.99 -20.46 0.08
CA GLY A 260 38.58 -19.17 0.40
C GLY A 260 38.18 -18.11 -0.64
N LEU A 261 37.72 -16.96 -0.16
CA LEU A 261 37.51 -15.74 -0.92
C LEU A 261 38.60 -14.73 -0.59
N GLU A 262 39.22 -14.17 -1.62
CA GLU A 262 40.03 -12.96 -1.50
C GLU A 262 39.25 -11.77 -2.03
N VAL A 263 39.14 -10.72 -1.22
CA VAL A 263 38.53 -9.46 -1.62
C VAL A 263 39.59 -8.39 -1.66
N ARG A 264 39.62 -7.58 -2.73
CA ARG A 264 40.53 -6.44 -2.89
C ARG A 264 39.75 -5.21 -3.32
N ALA A 265 39.86 -4.14 -2.55
CA ALA A 265 39.27 -2.84 -2.86
C ALA A 265 40.38 -1.78 -2.79
N GLY A 266 40.95 -1.40 -3.95
CA GLY A 266 42.12 -0.52 -4.00
C GLY A 266 43.31 -1.10 -3.24
N ALA A 267 43.73 -0.43 -2.16
CA ALA A 267 44.85 -0.86 -1.31
C ALA A 267 44.44 -1.78 -0.14
N GLN A 268 43.14 -1.93 0.14
CA GLN A 268 42.63 -2.82 1.18
C GLN A 268 42.39 -4.22 0.61
N SER A 269 42.76 -5.23 1.39
CA SER A 269 42.45 -6.63 1.07
C SER A 269 42.03 -7.41 2.31
N GLY A 270 41.25 -8.45 2.09
CA GLY A 270 40.80 -9.37 3.13
C GLY A 270 40.66 -10.79 2.58
N SER A 271 40.87 -11.78 3.45
CA SER A 271 40.66 -13.19 3.13
C SER A 271 39.55 -13.72 4.04
N PHE A 272 38.58 -14.41 3.43
CA PHE A 272 37.40 -14.93 4.10
C PHE A 272 37.20 -16.39 3.73
N GLU A 273 36.71 -17.20 4.65
CA GLU A 273 36.33 -18.57 4.39
C GLU A 273 34.81 -18.68 4.34
N ILE A 274 34.27 -19.28 3.28
CA ILE A 274 32.84 -19.50 3.09
C ILE A 274 32.55 -20.98 2.84
N VAL A 275 31.32 -21.40 3.13
CA VAL A 275 30.82 -22.74 2.81
C VAL A 275 29.68 -22.61 1.79
N VAL A 276 29.73 -23.42 0.74
CA VAL A 276 28.72 -23.42 -0.33
C VAL A 276 28.04 -24.80 -0.40
N PRO A 277 26.70 -24.88 -0.23
CA PRO A 277 25.78 -23.79 0.12
C PRO A 277 25.94 -23.31 1.57
N ALA A 278 25.53 -22.06 1.85
CA ALA A 278 25.63 -21.49 3.19
C ALA A 278 24.64 -22.17 4.16
N PRO A 279 25.04 -22.40 5.43
CA PRO A 279 24.10 -22.81 6.47
C PRO A 279 22.98 -21.78 6.69
N ALA A 280 21.82 -22.23 7.19
CA ALA A 280 20.69 -21.33 7.47
C ALA A 280 21.11 -20.14 8.36
N GLY A 281 20.74 -18.93 7.95
CA GLY A 281 21.07 -17.68 8.67
C GLY A 281 22.48 -17.13 8.44
N LYS A 282 23.29 -17.75 7.56
CA LYS A 282 24.58 -17.20 7.11
C LYS A 282 24.44 -16.57 5.72
N THR A 283 25.01 -15.37 5.56
CA THR A 283 25.11 -14.69 4.27
C THR A 283 26.55 -14.77 3.75
N TYR A 284 26.74 -14.43 2.47
CA TYR A 284 28.07 -14.24 1.88
C TYR A 284 28.49 -12.77 1.92
N ASP A 285 27.99 -12.01 2.89
CA ASP A 285 28.39 -10.62 3.05
C ASP A 285 29.79 -10.56 3.69
N LEU A 286 30.65 -9.72 3.13
CA LEU A 286 32.06 -9.60 3.49
C LEU A 286 32.32 -8.18 3.99
N GLN A 287 33.02 -8.07 5.11
CA GLN A 287 33.39 -6.78 5.69
C GLN A 287 34.91 -6.62 5.66
N LEU A 288 35.39 -5.63 4.90
CA LEU A 288 36.81 -5.29 4.85
C LEU A 288 37.22 -4.44 6.06
N PRO A 289 38.45 -4.62 6.59
CA PRO A 289 38.96 -3.91 7.75
C PRO A 289 39.25 -2.42 7.51
#